data_AF-A0A968Y3L5-F1
#
_entry.id   AF-A0A968Y3L5-F1
#
_cell.length_a   1.000
_cell.length_b   1.000
_cell.length_c   1.000
_cell.angle_alpha   90.00
_cell.angle_beta   90.00
_cell.angle_gamma   90.00
#
_symmetry.space_group_name_H-M   'P 1'
#
loop_
_entity.id
_entity.type
_entity.pdbx_description
1 polymer ?
#
loop_
_entity_poly.entity_id
_entity_poly.type
_entity_poly.pdbx_seq_one_letter_code
_entity_poly.pdbx_strand_id
1 'polypeptide(L)'
;MSVYQNYIKAFVDFIESQSDLFSAQDWSELNQLASDVPNDDEAIANEIENWLESESRSHILQAYEERLEALDSSSKIDGNGNLGPGKSKSPTPPDRPSESSKEMVENAIKKNSPLLNPPPTRETQN
;
A
#
# COMPACT_ATOMS: atom_id res chain seq x y z
N MET A 1 -1.05 10.33 12.30
CA MET A 1 -1.80 9.69 11.21
C MET A 1 -3.03 9.03 11.81
N SER A 2 -4.12 8.92 11.06
CA SER A 2 -5.24 8.07 11.47
C SER A 2 -4.83 6.60 11.39
N VAL A 3 -5.52 5.74 12.15
CA VAL A 3 -5.25 4.29 12.14
C VAL A 3 -5.49 3.73 10.72
N TYR A 4 -6.56 4.17 10.04
CA TYR A 4 -6.87 3.80 8.67
C TYR A 4 -5.79 4.20 7.65
N GLN A 5 -5.19 5.38 7.77
CA GLN A 5 -4.07 5.76 6.92
C GLN A 5 -2.82 4.89 7.15
N ASN A 6 -2.60 4.43 8.39
CA ASN A 6 -1.50 3.52 8.67
C ASN A 6 -1.73 2.15 8.03
N TYR A 7 -2.97 1.63 8.07
CA TYR A 7 -3.34 0.39 7.38
C TYR A 7 -3.09 0.48 5.88
N ILE A 8 -3.58 1.55 5.24
CA ILE A 8 -3.40 1.76 3.81
C ILE A 8 -1.91 1.86 3.45
N LYS A 9 -1.11 2.58 4.24
CA LYS A 9 0.34 2.68 4.02
C LYS A 9 1.05 1.36 4.18
N ALA A 10 0.73 0.60 5.23
CA ALA A 10 1.28 -0.72 5.45
C ALA A 10 0.99 -1.65 4.26
N PHE A 11 -0.22 -1.54 3.70
CA PHE A 11 -0.64 -2.32 2.55
C PHE A 11 0.11 -1.92 1.28
N VAL A 12 0.28 -0.62 1.04
CA VAL A 12 1.09 -0.10 -0.08
C VAL A 12 2.54 -0.56 0.03
N ASP A 13 3.16 -0.39 1.19
CA ASP A 13 4.55 -0.83 1.43
C ASP A 13 4.70 -2.35 1.27
N PHE A 14 3.68 -3.10 1.67
CA PHE A 14 3.62 -4.55 1.50
C PHE A 14 3.55 -4.95 0.03
N ILE A 15 2.70 -4.30 -0.77
CA ILE A 15 2.64 -4.46 -2.23
C ILE A 15 3.99 -4.17 -2.87
N GLU A 16 4.63 -3.05 -2.52
CA GLU A 16 5.90 -2.64 -3.11
C GLU A 16 7.07 -3.56 -2.69
N SER A 17 7.00 -4.14 -1.50
CA SER A 17 8.07 -5.00 -0.96
C SER A 17 7.90 -6.47 -1.32
N GLN A 18 6.67 -6.95 -1.48
CA GLN A 18 6.33 -8.37 -1.61
C GLN A 18 5.34 -8.62 -2.76
N SER A 19 5.52 -7.91 -3.87
CA SER A 19 4.70 -8.07 -5.09
C SER A 19 4.66 -9.50 -5.61
N ASP A 20 5.69 -10.30 -5.34
CA ASP A 20 5.81 -11.70 -5.75
C ASP A 20 4.84 -12.64 -5.01
N LEU A 21 4.30 -12.23 -3.86
CA LEU A 21 3.29 -13.02 -3.12
C LEU A 21 1.91 -12.95 -3.78
N PHE A 22 1.67 -11.96 -4.63
CA PHE A 22 0.38 -11.73 -5.26
C PHE A 22 0.29 -12.48 -6.59
N SER A 23 -0.76 -13.28 -6.76
CA SER A 23 -1.05 -13.90 -8.04
C SER A 23 -1.66 -12.90 -9.03
N ALA A 24 -1.68 -13.27 -10.32
CA ALA A 24 -2.36 -12.46 -11.34
C ALA A 24 -3.86 -12.25 -11.03
N GLN A 25 -4.51 -13.23 -10.38
CA GLN A 25 -5.90 -13.12 -9.95
C GLN A 25 -6.03 -12.07 -8.84
N ASP A 26 -5.14 -12.09 -7.85
CA ASP A 26 -5.14 -11.12 -6.76
C ASP A 26 -4.96 -9.69 -7.28
N TRP A 27 -4.05 -9.50 -8.24
CA TRP A 27 -3.87 -8.20 -8.90
C TRP A 27 -5.11 -7.71 -9.63
N SER A 28 -5.86 -8.61 -10.28
CA SER A 28 -7.10 -8.24 -10.95
C SER A 28 -8.16 -7.77 -9.95
N GLU A 29 -8.30 -8.47 -8.83
CA GLU A 29 -9.26 -8.11 -7.79
C GLU A 29 -8.87 -6.82 -7.08
N LEU A 30 -7.59 -6.61 -6.77
CA LEU A 30 -7.10 -5.37 -6.18
C LEU A 30 -7.34 -4.17 -7.09
N ASN A 31 -7.15 -4.32 -8.40
CA ASN A 31 -7.41 -3.24 -9.36
C ASN A 31 -8.91 -2.90 -9.44
N GLN A 32 -9.77 -3.91 -9.32
CA GLN A 32 -11.22 -3.70 -9.25
C GLN A 32 -11.60 -3.00 -7.93
N LEU A 33 -11.08 -3.48 -6.81
CA LEU A 33 -11.31 -2.89 -5.49
C LEU A 33 -10.89 -1.42 -5.44
N ALA A 34 -9.69 -1.10 -5.95
CA ALA A 34 -9.21 0.28 -6.01
C ALA A 34 -10.09 1.19 -6.88
N SER A 35 -10.74 0.63 -7.91
CA SER A 35 -11.68 1.38 -8.75
C SER A 35 -13.01 1.64 -8.02
N ASP A 36 -13.52 0.64 -7.30
CA ASP A 36 -14.84 0.65 -6.66
C ASP A 36 -14.86 1.38 -5.30
N VAL A 37 -13.72 1.47 -4.59
CA VAL A 37 -13.66 2.15 -3.28
C VAL A 37 -13.91 3.67 -3.39
N PRO A 38 -14.66 4.26 -2.45
CA PRO A 38 -14.80 5.71 -2.34
C PRO A 38 -13.46 6.34 -1.92
N ASN A 39 -13.31 7.65 -2.13
CA ASN A 39 -12.11 8.38 -1.69
C ASN A 39 -12.17 8.69 -0.18
N ASP A 40 -12.32 7.64 0.63
CA ASP A 40 -12.46 7.70 2.09
C ASP A 40 -11.54 6.67 2.75
N ASP A 41 -10.68 7.13 3.65
CA ASP A 41 -9.61 6.31 4.24
C ASP A 41 -10.17 5.12 5.03
N GLU A 42 -11.29 5.28 5.74
CA GLU A 42 -11.89 4.21 6.53
C GLU A 42 -12.49 3.14 5.61
N ALA A 43 -13.24 3.58 4.59
CA ALA A 43 -13.81 2.65 3.62
C ALA A 43 -12.73 1.89 2.84
N ILE A 44 -11.66 2.57 2.41
CA ILE A 44 -10.55 1.92 1.69
C ILE A 44 -9.87 0.87 2.58
N ALA A 45 -9.57 1.21 3.84
CA ALA A 45 -8.96 0.27 4.77
C ALA A 45 -9.86 -0.95 5.01
N ASN A 46 -11.15 -0.74 5.24
CA ASN A 46 -12.11 -1.81 5.46
C ASN A 46 -12.24 -2.74 4.25
N GLU A 47 -12.28 -2.19 3.03
CA GLU A 47 -12.35 -3.02 1.82
C GLU A 47 -11.07 -3.85 1.62
N ILE A 48 -9.88 -3.27 1.90
CA ILE A 48 -8.61 -4.01 1.86
C ILE A 48 -8.60 -5.15 2.88
N GLU A 49 -9.02 -4.88 4.12
CA GLU A 49 -9.08 -5.91 5.17
C GLU A 49 -10.06 -7.03 4.80
N ASN A 50 -11.27 -6.68 4.36
CA ASN A 50 -12.28 -7.64 3.89
C ASN A 50 -11.76 -8.49 2.72
N TRP A 51 -10.97 -7.89 1.82
CA TRP A 51 -10.33 -8.63 0.73
C TRP A 51 -9.26 -9.61 1.22
N LEU A 52 -8.46 -9.22 2.22
CA LEU A 52 -7.42 -10.04 2.84
C LEU A 52 -7.99 -11.19 3.71
N GLU A 53 -9.18 -11.02 4.30
CA GLU A 53 -9.85 -12.03 5.13
C GLU A 53 -10.28 -13.31 4.37
N SER A 54 -10.15 -13.33 3.04
CA SER A 54 -10.43 -14.55 2.26
C SER A 54 -9.48 -15.70 2.62
N GLU A 55 -10.01 -16.91 2.82
CA GLU A 55 -9.21 -18.13 3.13
C GLU A 55 -8.14 -18.44 2.09
N SER A 56 -8.33 -18.04 0.82
CA SER A 56 -7.34 -18.22 -0.23
C SER A 56 -6.09 -17.33 -0.04
N ARG A 57 -6.18 -16.31 0.82
CA ARG A 57 -5.20 -15.24 1.01
C ARG A 57 -4.62 -15.22 2.42
N SER A 58 -4.81 -16.27 3.22
CA SER A 58 -4.30 -16.32 4.59
C SER A 58 -2.78 -16.08 4.68
N HIS A 59 -2.02 -16.48 3.66
CA HIS A 59 -0.58 -16.21 3.58
C HIS A 59 -0.25 -14.72 3.33
N ILE A 60 -1.09 -14.03 2.55
CA ILE A 60 -1.00 -12.59 2.29
C ILE A 60 -1.38 -11.81 3.56
N LEU A 61 -2.49 -12.21 4.19
CA LEU A 61 -2.96 -11.63 5.45
C LEU A 61 -1.88 -11.72 6.54
N GLN A 62 -1.27 -12.90 6.72
CA GLN A 62 -0.20 -13.08 7.69
C GLN A 62 0.99 -12.15 7.43
N ALA A 63 1.46 -12.06 6.18
CA ALA A 63 2.58 -11.19 5.83
C ALA A 63 2.25 -9.70 5.98
N TYR A 64 0.98 -9.32 5.77
CA TYR A 64 0.48 -7.97 6.01
C TYR A 64 0.42 -7.64 7.50
N GLU A 65 -0.08 -8.54 8.34
CA GLU A 65 -0.09 -8.38 9.81
C GLU A 65 1.33 -8.23 10.37
N GLU A 66 2.29 -9.03 9.91
CA GLU A 66 3.70 -8.89 10.29
C GLU A 66 4.26 -7.50 9.93
N ARG A 67 3.85 -6.95 8.78
CA ARG A 67 4.24 -5.58 8.36
C ARG A 67 3.57 -4.51 9.20
N LEU A 68 2.30 -4.70 9.56
CA LEU A 68 1.60 -3.79 10.47
C LEU A 68 2.25 -3.76 11.84
N GLU A 69 2.58 -4.92 12.41
CA GLU A 69 3.25 -5.01 13.71
C GLU A 69 4.65 -4.37 13.65
N ALA A 70 5.38 -4.51 12.55
CA ALA A 70 6.67 -3.86 12.34
C ALA A 70 6.54 -2.33 12.29
N LEU A 71 5.49 -1.78 11.67
CA LEU A 71 5.22 -0.34 11.63
C LEU A 71 4.82 0.19 13.02
N ASP A 72 3.98 -0.53 13.76
CA ASP A 72 3.59 -0.15 15.13
C ASP A 72 4.79 -0.22 16.09
N SER A 73 5.64 -1.24 15.94
CA SER A 73 6.86 -1.44 16.73
C SER A 73 7.94 -0.39 16.42
N SER A 74 8.08 0.03 15.15
CA SER A 74 8.98 1.12 14.76
C SER A 74 8.55 2.47 15.36
N SER A 75 7.25 2.65 15.62
CA SER A 75 6.71 3.82 16.31
C SER A 75 7.08 3.87 17.81
N LYS A 76 7.54 2.75 18.40
CA LYS A 76 7.95 2.68 19.82
C LYS A 76 9.44 2.90 20.08
N ILE A 77 10.24 3.18 19.05
CA ILE A 77 11.66 3.53 19.20
C ILE A 77 11.90 4.95 18.68
N ASP A 78 11.48 5.94 19.47
CA ASP A 78 12.31 7.12 19.79
C ASP A 78 11.61 7.99 20.86
N GLY A 79 11.43 7.38 22.03
CA GLY A 79 11.07 8.07 23.26
C GLY A 79 12.28 8.68 23.99
N ASN A 80 13.40 8.98 23.31
CA ASN A 80 14.55 9.60 23.97
C ASN A 80 15.42 10.45 23.03
N GLY A 81 15.10 11.74 22.95
CA GLY A 81 16.14 12.78 22.90
C GLY A 81 16.27 13.54 21.58
N ASN A 82 15.41 14.53 21.35
CA ASN A 82 15.82 15.93 21.17
C ASN A 82 14.60 16.82 20.90
N LEU A 83 14.12 17.49 21.95
CA LEU A 83 13.24 18.65 21.84
C LEU A 83 14.06 19.83 21.29
N GLY A 84 14.15 19.95 19.97
CA GLY A 84 14.53 21.20 19.31
C GLY A 84 13.27 21.87 18.72
N PRO A 85 13.06 23.19 18.85
CA PRO A 85 12.00 23.89 18.13
C PRO A 85 12.44 24.07 16.66
N GLY A 86 12.56 22.96 15.96
CA GLY A 86 12.96 22.85 14.57
C GLY A 86 11.73 22.78 13.70
N LYS A 87 11.52 23.80 12.88
CA LYS A 87 10.45 23.91 11.90
C LYS A 87 10.67 22.88 10.80
N SER A 88 10.35 21.60 11.04
CA SER A 88 10.38 20.57 10.01
C SER A 88 9.12 20.71 9.16
N LYS A 89 9.11 21.72 8.29
CA LYS A 89 8.24 21.72 7.13
C LYS A 89 8.71 20.56 6.26
N SER A 90 7.85 19.55 6.08
CA SER A 90 8.05 18.48 5.12
C SER A 90 8.53 19.06 3.79
N PRO A 91 9.52 18.45 3.12
CA PRO A 91 9.95 18.84 1.78
C PRO A 91 8.92 18.30 0.78
N THR A 92 7.64 18.60 0.97
CA THR A 92 6.63 18.36 -0.05
C THR A 92 6.46 19.67 -0.80
N PRO A 93 6.71 19.72 -2.12
CA PRO A 93 6.46 20.91 -2.92
C PRO A 93 5.03 21.42 -2.65
N PRO A 94 4.82 22.72 -2.39
CA PRO A 94 3.54 23.28 -1.95
C PRO A 94 2.44 23.26 -3.02
N ASP A 95 2.66 22.60 -4.16
CA ASP A 95 1.83 22.69 -5.37
C ASP A 95 1.24 21.33 -5.80
N ARG A 96 1.56 20.25 -5.09
CA ARG A 96 0.93 18.95 -5.35
C ARG A 96 -0.19 18.73 -4.34
N PRO A 97 -1.45 18.48 -4.77
CA PRO A 97 -2.43 17.96 -3.83
C PRO A 97 -1.81 16.72 -3.16
N SER A 98 -1.94 16.63 -1.84
CA SER A 98 -1.56 15.40 -1.14
C SER A 98 -2.26 14.24 -1.84
N GLU A 99 -1.48 13.27 -2.32
CA GLU A 99 -2.02 12.05 -2.92
C GLU A 99 -3.05 11.49 -1.94
N SER A 100 -4.31 11.35 -2.39
CA SER A 100 -5.34 10.73 -1.55
C SER A 100 -4.98 9.26 -1.32
N SER A 101 -5.42 8.66 -0.22
CA SER A 101 -5.11 7.27 0.10
C SER A 101 -5.54 6.31 -1.01
N LYS A 102 -6.65 6.62 -1.71
CA LYS A 102 -7.07 5.92 -2.93
C LYS A 102 -6.00 5.96 -4.02
N GLU A 103 -5.49 7.15 -4.31
CA GLU A 103 -4.47 7.34 -5.36
C GLU A 103 -3.16 6.62 -5.00
N MET A 104 -2.79 6.58 -3.72
CA MET A 104 -1.64 5.80 -3.25
C MET A 104 -1.79 4.30 -3.54
N VAL A 105 -2.95 3.72 -3.22
CA VAL A 105 -3.25 2.30 -3.46
C VAL A 105 -3.27 2.00 -4.96
N GLU A 106 -3.98 2.83 -5.74
CA GLU A 106 -4.02 2.69 -7.20
C GLU A 106 -2.61 2.74 -7.82
N ASN A 107 -1.78 3.68 -7.39
CA ASN A 107 -0.42 3.84 -7.91
C ASN A 107 0.46 2.64 -7.55
N ALA A 108 0.35 2.12 -6.32
CA ALA A 108 1.08 0.95 -5.89
C ALA A 108 0.69 -0.29 -6.72
N ILE A 109 -0.61 -0.50 -6.94
CA ILE A 109 -1.13 -1.60 -7.77
C ILE A 109 -0.64 -1.43 -9.21
N LYS A 110 -0.79 -0.25 -9.81
CA LYS A 110 -0.40 0.01 -11.21
C LYS A 110 1.09 -0.21 -11.46
N LYS A 111 1.95 0.13 -10.49
CA LYS A 111 3.41 -0.03 -10.62
C LYS A 111 3.87 -1.47 -10.50
N ASN A 112 3.29 -2.23 -9.57
CA ASN A 112 3.76 -3.57 -9.21
C ASN A 112 2.97 -4.69 -9.90
N SER A 113 1.79 -4.39 -10.45
CA SER A 113 0.99 -5.39 -11.14
C SER A 113 1.63 -5.80 -12.48
N PRO A 114 1.92 -7.10 -12.69
CA PRO A 114 2.41 -7.62 -13.96
C PRO A 114 1.35 -7.57 -15.08
N LEU A 115 0.09 -7.26 -14.75
CA LEU A 115 -0.99 -7.12 -15.73
C LEU A 115 -0.90 -5.81 -16.54
N LEU A 116 -0.29 -4.76 -15.97
CA LEU A 116 -0.19 -3.44 -16.60
C LEU A 116 1.21 -3.15 -17.18
N ASN A 117 2.23 -3.85 -16.68
CA ASN A 117 3.56 -3.88 -17.27
C ASN A 117 3.80 -5.27 -17.89
N PRO A 118 3.29 -5.54 -19.10
CA PRO A 118 3.72 -6.73 -19.83
C PRO A 118 5.25 -6.67 -19.97
N PRO A 119 5.99 -7.79 -19.77
CA PRO A 119 7.39 -7.82 -20.14
C PRO A 119 7.49 -7.37 -21.59
N PRO A 120 8.50 -6.56 -21.99
CA PRO A 120 8.67 -6.20 -23.39
C PRO A 120 8.72 -7.51 -24.16
N THR A 121 7.69 -7.73 -24.97
CA THR A 121 7.56 -8.90 -25.82
C THR A 121 8.83 -8.92 -26.64
N ARG A 122 9.75 -9.82 -26.33
CA ARG A 122 10.87 -10.11 -27.20
C ARG A 122 10.23 -10.73 -28.44
N GLU A 123 9.95 -9.89 -29.42
CA GLU A 123 9.67 -10.32 -30.77
C GLU A 123 10.88 -11.14 -31.20
N THR A 124 10.74 -12.46 -31.17
CA THR A 124 11.63 -13.38 -31.85
C THR A 124 11.47 -13.08 -33.34
N GLN A 125 12.31 -12.17 -33.84
CA GLN A 125 12.51 -12.01 -35.26
C GLN A 125 13.31 -13.23 -35.76
N ASN A 126 12.63 -13.92 -36.66
CA ASN A 126 12.96 -15.10 -37.44
C ASN A 126 14.33 -15.05 -38.12
#